data_AF-A0A9E2BZ58-F1
#
_entry.id   AF-A0A9E2BZ58-F1
#
_cell.length_a   1.000
_cell.length_b   1.000
_cell.length_c   1.000
_cell.angle_alpha   90.00
_cell.angle_beta   90.00
_cell.angle_gamma   90.00
#
_symmetry.space_group_name_H-M   'P 1'
#
loop_
_entity.id
_entity.type
_entity.pdbx_description
1 polymer ?
#
loop_
_entity_poly.entity_id
_entity_poly.type
_entity_poly.pdbx_seq_one_letter_code
_entity_poly.pdbx_strand_id
1 'polypeptide(L)' 'MSSEVSEKSDIVFWQGNEVVAQAALAAGCRFYGGYPITPSSEIAHVMSEMLPAVGGKFI' A
#
# COMPACT_ATOMS: atom_id res chain seq x y z
N MET A 1 14.34 18.16 -34.67
CA MET A 1 12.97 17.64 -34.47
C MET A 1 12.77 17.44 -32.98
N SER A 2 11.87 18.25 -32.43
CA SER A 2 11.37 18.21 -31.06
C SER A 2 10.72 16.87 -30.74
N SER A 3 10.90 16.41 -29.51
CA SER A 3 9.91 15.56 -28.84
C SER A 3 9.89 15.99 -27.38
N GLU A 4 8.99 16.92 -27.08
CA GLU A 4 8.61 17.33 -25.74
C GLU A 4 8.01 16.12 -25.02
N VAL A 5 8.70 15.62 -24.00
CA VAL A 5 8.09 14.69 -23.04
C VAL A 5 7.22 15.54 -22.13
N SER A 6 5.92 15.55 -22.41
CA SER A 6 4.91 16.15 -21.53
C SER A 6 4.82 15.30 -20.26
N GLU A 7 5.47 15.77 -19.20
CA GLU A 7 5.45 15.16 -17.87
C GLU A 7 4.07 15.43 -17.23
N LYS A 8 3.09 14.58 -17.55
CA LYS A 8 1.83 14.54 -16.82
C LYS A 8 2.08 13.89 -15.47
N SER A 9 2.06 14.69 -14.41
CA SER A 9 2.01 14.18 -13.04
C SER A 9 0.63 13.55 -12.81
N ASP A 10 0.56 12.22 -12.77
CA ASP A 10 -0.64 11.51 -12.34
C ASP A 10 -0.85 11.74 -10.84
N ILE A 11 -1.74 12.69 -10.52
CA ILE A 11 -2.16 12.93 -9.14
C ILE A 11 -3.18 11.85 -8.78
N VAL A 12 -2.83 11.02 -7.80
CA VAL A 12 -3.71 9.95 -7.31
C VAL A 12 -4.13 10.28 -5.87
N PHE A 13 -5.42 10.18 -5.58
CA PHE A 13 -5.97 10.40 -4.24
C PHE A 13 -6.12 9.06 -3.53
N TRP A 14 -5.34 8.84 -2.48
CA TRP A 14 -5.35 7.61 -1.70
C TRP A 14 -5.81 7.88 -0.28
N GLN A 15 -6.41 6.88 0.37
CA GLN A 15 -6.64 6.95 1.80
C GLN A 15 -5.31 6.80 2.56
N GLY A 16 -5.09 7.57 3.62
CA GLY A 16 -3.82 7.55 4.35
C GLY A 16 -3.44 6.15 4.90
N ASN A 17 -4.42 5.38 5.36
CA ASN A 17 -4.20 4.00 5.82
C ASN A 17 -3.72 3.08 4.69
N GLU A 18 -4.33 3.17 3.51
CA GLU A 18 -3.91 2.43 2.32
C GLU A 18 -2.48 2.79 1.92
N VAL A 19 -2.13 4.09 1.92
CA VAL A 19 -0.77 4.57 1.64
C VAL A 19 0.23 3.93 2.59
N VAL A 20 -0.07 3.89 3.90
CA VAL A 20 0.83 3.28 4.89
C VAL A 20 1.02 1.79 4.63
N ALA A 21 -0.06 1.07 4.31
CA ALA A 21 0.02 -0.36 4.02
C ALA A 21 0.86 -0.63 2.77
N GLN A 22 0.60 0.11 1.69
CA GLN A 22 1.33 0.01 0.42
C GLN A 22 2.80 0.41 0.57
N ALA A 23 3.08 1.46 1.34
CA ALA A 23 4.44 1.89 1.63
C ALA A 23 5.22 0.83 2.41
N ALA A 24 4.59 0.18 3.39
CA ALA A 24 5.22 -0.92 4.13
C ALA A 24 5.54 -2.12 3.21
N LEU A 25 4.63 -2.49 2.31
CA LEU A 25 4.85 -3.55 1.32
C LEU A 25 6.01 -3.20 0.37
N ALA A 26 6.03 -1.96 -0.13
CA ALA A 26 7.07 -1.42 -1.00
C ALA A 26 8.43 -1.38 -0.30
N ALA A 27 8.46 -1.09 1.01
CA ALA A 27 9.66 -1.15 1.84
C ALA A 27 10.16 -2.58 2.12
N GLY A 28 9.46 -3.61 1.64
CA GLY A 28 9.86 -5.00 1.85
C GLY A 28 9.22 -5.68 3.04
N CYS A 29 8.18 -5.11 3.66
CA CYS A 29 7.45 -5.77 4.73
C CYS A 29 6.80 -7.06 4.23
N ARG A 30 7.00 -8.16 4.97
CA ARG A 30 6.44 -9.49 4.66
C ARG A 30 5.69 -10.10 5.84
N PHE A 31 5.43 -9.32 6.88
CA PHE A 31 4.72 -9.78 8.06
C PHE A 31 3.83 -8.67 8.63
N TYR A 32 2.57 -8.98 8.91
CA TYR A 32 1.67 -8.09 9.61
C TYR A 32 0.92 -8.89 10.68
N GLY A 33 1.00 -8.43 11.93
CA GLY A 33 0.28 -8.98 13.07
C GLY A 33 -0.57 -7.88 13.68
N GLY A 34 -1.82 -7.76 13.25
CA GLY A 34 -2.68 -6.62 13.58
C GLY A 34 -3.96 -7.04 14.30
N TYR A 35 -4.43 -6.17 15.19
CA TYR A 35 -5.75 -6.32 15.80
C TYR A 35 -6.70 -5.27 15.22
N PRO A 36 -7.85 -5.65 14.65
CA PRO A 36 -8.79 -4.67 14.09
C PRO A 36 -9.27 -3.67 15.14
N ILE A 37 -8.89 -2.40 14.97
CA ILE A 37 -9.32 -1.28 15.82
C ILE A 37 -9.52 -0.02 14.96
N THR A 38 -10.62 0.69 15.20
CA THR A 38 -10.91 1.96 14.53
C THR A 38 -9.92 3.03 14.99
N PRO A 39 -9.39 3.88 14.08
CA PRO A 39 -9.71 4.04 12.65
C PRO A 39 -8.73 3.31 11.70
N SER A 40 -7.95 2.33 12.18
CA SER A 40 -6.83 1.72 11.43
C SER A 40 -7.14 0.39 10.71
N SER A 41 -8.41 -0.05 10.74
CA SER A 41 -8.83 -1.34 10.18
C SER A 41 -8.49 -1.52 8.69
N GLU A 42 -8.44 -0.44 7.92
CA GLU A 42 -8.11 -0.47 6.48
C GLU A 42 -6.66 -0.93 6.23
N ILE A 43 -5.73 -0.68 7.16
CA ILE A 43 -4.35 -1.18 7.04
C ILE A 43 -4.37 -2.72 7.08
N ALA A 44 -5.11 -3.29 8.03
CA ALA A 44 -5.25 -4.73 8.16
C ALA A 44 -5.93 -5.34 6.93
N HIS A 45 -6.95 -4.67 6.39
CA HIS A 45 -7.62 -5.08 5.17
C HIS A 45 -6.63 -5.17 3.99
N VAL A 46 -5.92 -4.08 3.67
CA VAL A 46 -4.94 -4.06 2.57
C VAL A 46 -3.84 -5.09 2.78
N MET A 47 -3.32 -5.22 4.01
CA MET A 47 -2.27 -6.18 4.33
C MET A 47 -2.74 -7.63 4.17
N SER A 48 -3.99 -7.94 4.53
CA SER A 48 -4.56 -9.28 4.38
C SER A 48 -4.67 -9.72 2.91
N GLU A 49 -4.93 -8.77 2.01
CA GLU A 49 -5.03 -9.04 0.57
C GLU A 49 -3.66 -9.08 -0.12
N MET A 50 -2.77 -8.16 0.23
CA MET A 50 -1.52 -7.95 -0.51
C MET A 50 -0.36 -8.82 -0.01
N LEU A 51 -0.27 -9.12 1.29
CA LEU A 51 0.84 -9.92 1.82
C LEU A 51 0.95 -11.31 1.19
N PRO A 52 -0.15 -12.07 0.97
CA PRO A 52 -0.08 -13.35 0.29
C PRO A 52 0.52 -13.25 -1.12
N ALA A 53 0.23 -12.17 -1.86
CA ALA A 53 0.73 -11.96 -3.21
C ALA A 53 2.25 -11.71 -3.25
N VAL A 54 2.84 -11.21 -2.16
CA VAL A 54 4.28 -10.96 -2.04
C VAL A 54 5.02 -12.00 -1.18
N GLY A 55 4.38 -13.14 -0.89
CA GLY A 55 4.95 -14.23 -0.08
C GLY A 55 5.08 -13.91 1.41
N GLY A 56 4.36 -12.91 1.89
CA GLY A 56 4.29 -12.52 3.30
C GLY A 56 3.22 -13.29 4.09
N LYS A 57 3.20 -13.06 5.41
CA LYS A 57 2.23 -13.64 6.34
C LYS A 57 1.43 -12.57 7.04
N PHE A 58 0.12 -12.75 7.06
CA PHE A 58 -0.84 -11.97 7.82
C PHE A 58 -1.36 -12.82 8.98
N ILE A 59 -1.33 -12.30 10.21
CA ILE A 59 -1.75 -12.98 11.45
C ILE A 59 -2.71 -12.09 12.23
#